data_AF-A0A846Z2Q2-F1
#
_entry.id   AF-A0A846Z2Q2-F1
#
_cell.length_a   1.000
_cell.length_b   1.000
_cell.length_c   1.000
_cell.angle_alpha   90.00
_cell.angle_beta   90.00
_cell.angle_gamma   90.00
#
_symmetry.space_group_name_H-M   'P 1'
#
loop_
_entity.id
_entity.type
_entity.pdbx_description
1 polymer ?
#
loop_
_entity_poly.entity_id
_entity_poly.type
_entity_poly.pdbx_seq_one_letter_code
_entity_poly.pdbx_strand_id
1 'polypeptide(L)' 'MGVQQTARRDADRIGELSAEFAGWRIGRGGSGLWWAVRGNDLVRTPDVEELRVRLHEMTAGSRYPIESGKWPD' A
#
# COMPACT_ATOMS: atom_id res chain seq x y z
N MET A 1 5.13 -8.03 -26.81
CA MET A 1 3.81 -7.66 -26.23
C MET A 1 3.89 -7.95 -24.73
N GLY A 2 3.71 -6.97 -23.83
CA GLY A 2 3.79 -7.26 -22.38
C GLY A 2 3.66 -6.05 -21.44
N VAL A 3 4.08 -4.85 -21.87
CA VAL A 3 4.07 -3.66 -21.01
C VAL A 3 2.65 -3.13 -20.71
N GLN A 4 1.72 -3.28 -21.66
CA GLN A 4 0.34 -2.81 -21.52
C GLN A 4 -0.48 -3.67 -20.55
N GLN A 5 -0.19 -4.97 -20.47
CA GLN A 5 -0.88 -5.88 -19.55
C GLN A 5 -0.46 -5.63 -18.10
N THR A 6 0.82 -5.34 -17.86
CA THR A 6 1.33 -4.97 -16.55
C THR A 6 0.73 -3.65 -16.08
N ALA A 7 0.74 -2.61 -16.94
CA ALA A 7 0.16 -1.30 -16.60
C ALA A 7 -1.33 -1.37 -16.25
N ARG A 8 -2.10 -2.24 -16.94
CA ARG A 8 -3.52 -2.42 -16.63
C ARG A 8 -3.75 -3.12 -15.30
N ARG A 9 -2.95 -4.14 -14.99
CA ARG A 9 -2.98 -4.84 -13.69
C ARG A 9 -2.54 -3.92 -12.55
N ASP A 10 -1.58 -3.05 -12.79
CA ASP A 10 -1.16 -2.06 -11.80
C ASP A 10 -2.25 -1.04 -11.52
N ALA A 11 -2.91 -0.53 -12.55
CA ALA A 11 -4.02 0.42 -12.39
C ALA A 11 -5.18 -0.19 -11.58
N ASP A 12 -5.50 -1.45 -11.84
CA ASP A 12 -6.51 -2.21 -11.09
C ASP A 12 -6.15 -2.31 -9.60
N ARG A 13 -4.93 -2.75 -9.30
CA ARG A 13 -4.39 -2.83 -7.93
C ARG A 13 -4.33 -1.48 -7.22
N ILE A 14 -3.97 -0.40 -7.92
CA ILE A 14 -4.00 0.97 -7.36
C ILE A 14 -5.43 1.34 -6.95
N GLY A 15 -6.42 0.97 -7.78
CA GLY A 15 -7.84 1.17 -7.50
C GLY A 15 -8.28 0.44 -6.23
N GLU A 16 -7.96 -0.85 -6.13
CA GLU A 16 -8.25 -1.67 -4.93
C GLU A 16 -7.63 -1.07 -3.67
N LEU A 17 -6.33 -0.73 -3.71
CA LEU A 17 -5.63 -0.14 -2.58
C LEU A 17 -6.19 1.23 -2.20
N SER A 18 -6.56 2.07 -3.17
CA SER A 18 -7.13 3.39 -2.88
C SER A 18 -8.53 3.28 -2.25
N ALA A 19 -9.30 2.25 -2.61
CA ALA A 19 -10.59 1.96 -1.99
C ALA A 19 -10.43 1.42 -0.56
N GLU A 20 -9.43 0.55 -0.33
CA GLU A 20 -9.14 -0.02 0.98
C GLU A 20 -8.57 1.01 1.96
N PHE A 21 -7.62 1.83 1.50
CA PHE A 21 -6.91 2.80 2.33
C PHE A 21 -7.40 4.22 2.03
N ALA A 22 -8.67 4.49 2.37
CA ALA A 22 -9.27 5.81 2.19
C ALA A 22 -8.40 6.90 2.86
N GLY A 23 -8.07 7.93 2.07
CA GLY A 23 -7.22 9.05 2.52
C GLY A 23 -5.72 8.87 2.24
N TRP A 24 -5.30 7.71 1.75
CA TRP A 24 -3.96 7.51 1.18
C TRP A 24 -3.98 7.78 -0.32
N ARG A 25 -2.94 8.46 -0.82
CA ARG A 25 -2.65 8.58 -2.24
C ARG A 25 -1.65 7.50 -2.62
N ILE A 26 -2.05 6.59 -3.49
CA ILE A 26 -1.30 5.38 -3.82
C ILE A 26 -0.98 5.38 -5.31
N GLY A 27 0.21 4.90 -5.66
CA GLY A 27 0.60 4.77 -7.05
C GLY A 27 1.80 3.87 -7.26
N ARG A 28 2.12 3.66 -8.54
CA ARG A 28 3.34 2.97 -8.98
C ARG A 28 4.23 3.95 -9.72
N GLY A 29 5.47 4.11 -9.25
CA GLY A 29 6.45 5.00 -9.87
C GLY A 29 7.06 4.40 -11.13
N GLY A 30 7.67 5.24 -11.98
CA GLY A 30 8.34 4.81 -13.21
C GLY A 30 9.51 3.84 -12.99
N SER A 31 10.03 3.76 -11.77
CA SER A 31 11.05 2.79 -11.34
C SER A 31 10.47 1.41 -11.00
N GLY A 32 9.15 1.20 -11.11
CA GLY A 32 8.47 -0.04 -10.74
C GLY A 32 8.12 -0.17 -9.25
N LEU A 33 8.59 0.76 -8.42
CA LEU A 33 8.28 0.83 -6.99
C LEU A 33 6.86 1.32 -6.74
N TRP A 34 6.20 0.68 -5.79
CA TRP A 34 4.93 1.11 -5.21
C TRP A 34 5.17 2.20 -4.17
N TRP A 35 4.24 3.14 -4.09
CA TRP A 35 4.30 4.21 -3.11
C TRP A 35 2.90 4.56 -2.61
N ALA A 36 2.85 5.01 -1.36
CA ALA A 36 1.65 5.55 -0.75
C ALA A 36 2.00 6.72 0.16
N VAL A 37 1.19 7.78 0.12
CA VAL A 37 1.38 8.97 0.95
C VAL A 37 0.07 9.43 1.57
N ARG A 38 0.11 9.79 2.85
CA ARG A 38 -1.01 10.40 3.59
C ARG A 38 -0.45 11.43 4.54
N GLY A 39 -0.76 12.71 4.33
CA GLY A 39 -0.20 13.78 5.16
C GLY A 39 1.32 13.80 5.10
N ASN A 40 1.98 13.52 6.23
CA ASN A 40 3.45 13.46 6.36
C ASN A 40 4.01 12.02 6.22
N ASP A 41 3.14 11.02 6.15
CA ASP A 41 3.53 9.62 6.07
C ASP A 41 3.77 9.22 4.62
N LEU A 42 4.94 8.66 4.33
CA LEU A 42 5.34 8.17 3.01
C LEU A 42 5.91 6.75 3.13
N VAL A 43 5.32 5.82 2.37
CA VAL A 43 5.81 4.44 2.23
C VAL A 43 6.19 4.19 0.79
N ARG A 44 7.32 3.51 0.58
CA ARG A 44 7.79 3.07 -0.74
C ARG A 44 8.35 1.67 -0.65
N THR A 45 7.84 0.76 -1.49
CA THR A 45 8.19 -0.66 -1.49
C THR A 45 8.28 -1.15 -2.93
N PRO A 46 9.11 -2.17 -3.23
CA PRO A 46 9.11 -2.80 -4.54
C PRO A 46 7.88 -3.69 -4.76
N ASP A 47 7.27 -4.16 -3.68
CA ASP A 47 6.15 -5.11 -3.71
C ASP A 47 4.84 -4.49 -3.19
N VAL A 48 3.73 -4.88 -3.83
CA VAL A 48 2.39 -4.35 -3.54
C VAL A 48 1.82 -4.92 -2.24
N GLU A 49 2.14 -6.17 -1.89
CA GLU A 49 1.70 -6.81 -0.65
C GLU A 49 2.45 -6.20 0.54
N GLU A 50 3.75 -5.94 0.39
CA GLU A 50 4.52 -5.21 1.40
C GLU A 50 3.95 -3.79 1.64
N LEU A 51 3.54 -3.09 0.58
CA LEU A 51 2.88 -1.80 0.71
C LEU A 51 1.60 -1.92 1.55
N ARG A 52 0.76 -2.93 1.25
CA ARG A 52 -0.51 -3.17 1.94
C ARG A 52 -0.32 -3.44 3.43
N VAL A 53 0.65 -4.28 3.79
CA VAL A 53 0.99 -4.56 5.20
C VAL A 53 1.40 -3.28 5.92
N ARG A 54 2.32 -2.50 5.34
CA ARG A 54 2.77 -1.23 5.93
C ARG A 54 1.62 -0.24 6.11
N LEU A 55 0.76 -0.11 5.10
CA LEU A 55 -0.42 0.76 5.17
C LEU A 55 -1.40 0.32 6.26
N HIS A 56 -1.58 -0.99 6.45
CA HIS A 56 -2.33 -1.53 7.57
C HIS A 56 -1.67 -1.20 8.91
N GLU A 57 -0.37 -1.39 9.07
CA GLU A 57 0.34 -1.04 10.31
C GLU A 57 0.17 0.45 10.66
N MET A 58 0.29 1.33 9.67
CA MET A 58 0.17 2.78 9.88
C MET A 58 -1.27 3.24 10.12
N THR A 59 -2.25 2.61 9.47
CA THR A 59 -3.67 2.93 9.66
C THR A 59 -4.20 2.33 10.96
N ALA A 60 -3.77 1.12 11.32
CA ALA A 60 -4.09 0.45 12.57
C ALA A 60 -3.41 1.15 13.76
N GLY A 61 -2.14 1.57 13.62
CA GLY A 61 -1.40 2.31 14.64
C GLY A 61 -1.95 3.71 14.95
N SER A 62 -2.77 4.28 14.06
CA SER A 62 -3.50 5.54 14.30
C SER A 62 -4.74 5.35 15.20
N ARG A 63 -5.10 4.12 15.55
CA ARG A 63 -6.06 3.78 16.61
C ARG A 63 -5.23 3.13 17.72
N TYR A 64 -4.99 3.87 18.81
CA TYR A 64 -4.07 3.57 19.91
C TYR A 64 -4.00 2.08 20.35
N PRO A 65 -2.88 1.65 20.95
CA PRO A 65 -2.52 0.25 21.10
C PRO A 65 -3.48 -0.42 22.07
N ILE A 66 -4.15 -1.48 21.60
CA ILE A 66 -4.54 -2.52 22.52
C ILE A 66 -3.65 -3.71 22.21
N GLU A 67 -2.76 -3.99 23.16
CA GLU A 67 -2.41 -5.34 23.58
C GLU A 67 -2.62 -6.42 22.52
N SER A 68 -1.54 -6.77 21.81
CA SER A 68 -1.08 -8.15 21.68
C SER A 68 -0.27 -8.25 20.39
N GLY A 69 1.06 -8.17 20.55
CA GLY A 69 2.02 -8.61 19.55
C GLY A 69 1.97 -10.12 19.41
N LYS A 70 0.88 -10.66 18.86
CA LYS A 70 0.76 -12.06 18.48
C LYS A 70 0.64 -12.16 16.97
N TRP A 71 1.80 -12.35 16.33
CA TRP A 71 1.83 -12.96 15.01
C TRP A 71 1.38 -14.43 15.16
N PRO A 72 0.51 -14.97 14.29
CA PRO A 72 0.29 -16.41 14.26
C PRO A 72 1.56 -17.13 13.77
N ASP A 73 1.86 -18.26 14.41
CA ASP A 73 2.86 -19.27 14.03
C ASP A 73 2.47 -19.95 12.71
#